data_AF-A0A9P1M4K2-F1
#
_entry.id   AF-A0A9P1M4K2-F1
#
_cell.length_a   1.000
_cell.length_b   1.000
_cell.length_c   1.000
_cell.angle_alpha   90.00
_cell.angle_beta   90.00
_cell.angle_gamma   90.00
#
_symmetry.space_group_name_H-M   'P 1'
#
loop_
_entity.id
_entity.type
_entity.pdbx_description
1 polymer ?
#
loop_
_entity_poly.entity_id
_entity_poly.type
_entity_poly.pdbx_seq_one_letter_code
_entity_poly.pdbx_strand_id
1 'polypeptide(L)'
;EARSSPDFLIIARTDARTALGLDEALRRARAFAAAGADILFVEAPESEAEMASICSSLADTGKPLLVNCVEGGKTPLCSKQRLIELGYQLAIYPATGFLAMGQALTKVYRNLSEAGQGAR
;
A
#
# COMPACT_ATOMS: atom_id res chain seq x y z
N GLU A 1 -14.70 14.89 19.14
CA GLU A 1 -13.95 13.64 18.91
C GLU A 1 -14.94 12.50 18.70
N ALA A 2 -14.72 11.61 17.73
CA ALA A 2 -15.57 10.45 17.39
C ALA A 2 -14.97 9.10 17.83
N ARG A 3 -13.66 9.04 18.16
CA ARG A 3 -13.05 7.80 18.67
C ARG A 3 -13.65 7.41 20.02
N SER A 4 -14.09 6.15 20.14
CA SER A 4 -14.58 5.56 21.40
C SER A 4 -13.50 4.77 22.15
N SER A 5 -12.32 4.58 21.54
CA SER A 5 -11.18 3.89 22.13
C SER A 5 -9.89 4.66 21.83
N PRO A 6 -8.98 4.83 22.82
CA PRO A 6 -7.67 5.44 22.60
C PRO A 6 -6.76 4.56 21.73
N ASP A 7 -7.03 3.26 21.63
CA ASP A 7 -6.24 2.31 20.83
C ASP A 7 -6.67 2.29 19.35
N PHE A 8 -7.74 3.03 18.99
CA PHE A 8 -8.21 3.10 17.62
C PHE A 8 -7.32 4.04 16.78
N LEU A 9 -6.64 3.48 15.78
CA LEU A 9 -5.75 4.20 14.89
C LEU A 9 -6.46 4.70 13.63
N ILE A 10 -6.14 5.93 13.23
CA ILE A 10 -6.61 6.54 11.98
C ILE A 10 -5.48 6.54 10.96
N ILE A 11 -5.70 5.86 9.84
CA ILE A 11 -4.79 5.86 8.67
C ILE A 11 -5.31 6.87 7.65
N ALA A 12 -4.50 7.87 7.33
CA ALA A 12 -4.84 8.83 6.29
C ALA A 12 -4.17 8.48 4.96
N ARG A 13 -4.99 8.20 3.95
CA ARG A 13 -4.58 7.84 2.59
C ARG A 13 -4.70 9.03 1.64
N THR A 14 -3.70 9.22 0.77
CA THR A 14 -3.79 10.15 -0.37
C THR A 14 -3.46 9.44 -1.68
N ASP A 15 -4.34 9.59 -2.67
CA ASP A 15 -4.16 9.13 -4.06
C ASP A 15 -3.67 10.27 -4.97
N ALA A 16 -3.34 11.43 -4.40
CA ALA A 16 -2.98 12.63 -5.16
C ALA A 16 -1.74 12.44 -6.05
N ARG A 17 -0.84 11.50 -5.71
CA ARG A 17 0.41 11.28 -6.45
C ARG A 17 0.16 11.06 -7.94
N THR A 18 -0.82 10.22 -8.29
CA THR A 18 -1.07 9.88 -9.71
C THR A 18 -1.65 11.03 -10.51
N ALA A 19 -2.54 11.83 -9.92
CA ALA A 19 -3.27 12.88 -10.63
C ALA A 19 -2.61 14.27 -10.55
N LEU A 20 -1.93 14.56 -9.45
CA LEU A 20 -1.44 15.89 -9.08
C LEU A 20 0.06 15.94 -8.78
N GLY A 21 0.75 14.80 -8.84
CA GLY A 21 2.19 14.70 -8.59
C GLY A 21 2.57 14.48 -7.13
N LEU A 22 3.86 14.19 -6.91
CA LEU A 22 4.39 13.80 -5.60
C LEU A 22 4.34 14.94 -4.58
N ASP A 23 4.69 16.16 -4.97
CA ASP A 23 4.71 17.31 -4.05
C ASP A 23 3.34 17.58 -3.42
N GLU A 24 2.27 17.51 -4.21
CA GLU A 24 0.90 17.68 -3.72
C GLU A 24 0.49 16.52 -2.80
N ALA A 25 0.94 15.29 -3.09
CA ALA A 25 0.71 14.15 -2.21
C ALA A 25 1.40 14.34 -0.85
N LEU A 26 2.66 14.81 -0.84
CA LEU A 26 3.41 15.11 0.37
C LEU A 26 2.76 16.25 1.17
N ARG A 27 2.33 17.32 0.50
CA ARG A 27 1.62 18.45 1.14
C ARG A 27 0.36 17.97 1.86
N ARG A 28 -0.42 17.09 1.22
CA ARG A 28 -1.62 16.48 1.83
C ARG A 28 -1.28 15.56 2.99
N ALA A 29 -0.26 14.70 2.83
CA ALA A 29 0.17 13.80 3.90
C ALA A 29 0.61 14.57 5.16
N ARG A 30 1.34 15.68 5.00
CA ARG A 30 1.67 16.58 6.12
C ARG A 30 0.43 17.20 6.76
N ALA A 31 -0.52 17.67 5.95
CA ALA A 31 -1.78 18.20 6.45
C ALA A 31 -2.58 17.14 7.23
N PHE A 32 -2.55 15.88 6.80
CA PHE A 32 -3.18 14.78 7.51
C PHE A 32 -2.51 14.49 8.84
N ALA A 33 -1.17 14.52 8.90
CA ALA A 33 -0.43 14.39 10.16
C ALA A 33 -0.80 15.52 11.14
N ALA A 34 -0.86 16.77 10.67
CA ALA A 34 -1.26 17.93 11.46
C ALA A 34 -2.73 17.86 11.91
N ALA A 35 -3.61 17.25 11.12
CA ALA A 35 -5.00 17.01 11.46
C ALA A 35 -5.20 15.84 12.46
N GLY A 36 -4.13 15.14 12.85
CA GLY A 36 -4.17 14.10 13.87
C GLY A 36 -4.22 12.67 13.35
N ALA A 37 -3.86 12.41 12.09
CA ALA A 37 -3.69 11.05 11.60
C ALA A 37 -2.59 10.30 12.39
N ASP A 38 -2.80 9.02 12.64
CA ASP A 38 -1.87 8.17 13.38
C ASP A 38 -0.86 7.49 12.43
N ILE A 39 -1.29 7.14 11.22
CA ILE A 39 -0.46 6.53 10.17
C ILE A 39 -0.71 7.26 8.85
N LEU A 40 0.34 7.46 8.05
CA LEU A 40 0.23 8.06 6.72
C LEU A 40 0.41 7.02 5.62
N PHE A 41 -0.36 7.19 4.55
CA PHE A 41 -0.33 6.31 3.39
C PHE A 41 -0.36 7.16 2.11
N VAL A 42 0.81 7.31 1.47
CA VAL A 42 0.94 7.92 0.14
C VAL A 42 0.83 6.83 -0.92
N GLU A 43 -0.23 6.85 -1.72
CA GLU A 43 -0.49 5.78 -2.67
C GLU A 43 0.32 5.92 -3.97
N ALA A 44 0.66 4.76 -4.53
CA ALA A 44 1.23 4.57 -5.87
C ALA A 44 2.57 5.30 -6.17
N PRO A 45 3.57 5.35 -5.28
CA PRO A 45 4.90 5.81 -5.67
C PRO A 45 5.44 4.97 -6.84
N GLU A 46 6.04 5.60 -7.85
CA GLU A 46 6.38 4.91 -9.11
C GLU A 46 7.84 4.44 -9.18
N SER A 47 8.65 4.70 -8.14
CA SER A 47 10.03 4.23 -8.06
C SER A 47 10.51 4.11 -6.60
N GLU A 48 11.57 3.32 -6.37
CA GLU A 48 12.23 3.28 -5.05
C GLU A 48 12.77 4.65 -4.63
N ALA A 49 13.14 5.51 -5.59
CA ALA A 49 13.59 6.86 -5.31
C ALA A 49 12.44 7.73 -4.77
N GLU A 50 11.24 7.63 -5.35
CA GLU A 50 10.04 8.27 -4.79
C GLU A 50 9.70 7.70 -3.41
N MET A 51 9.79 6.38 -3.25
CA MET A 51 9.56 5.73 -1.96
C MET A 51 10.50 6.26 -0.87
N ALA A 52 11.80 6.38 -1.16
CA ALA A 52 12.78 6.97 -0.25
C ALA A 52 12.51 8.47 0.00
N SER A 53 12.10 9.21 -1.04
CA SER A 53 11.74 10.62 -0.93
C SER A 53 10.52 10.83 -0.05
N ILE A 54 9.49 9.98 -0.14
CA ILE A 54 8.32 10.00 0.74
C ILE A 54 8.73 9.79 2.18
N CYS A 55 9.52 8.75 2.45
CA CYS A 55 9.97 8.44 3.81
C CYS A 55 10.80 9.57 4.42
N SER A 56 11.78 10.08 3.68
CA SER A 56 12.63 11.19 4.16
C SER A 56 11.85 12.49 4.32
N SER A 57 10.94 12.81 3.40
CA SER A 57 10.13 14.02 3.47
C SER A 57 9.12 13.99 4.60
N LEU A 58 8.59 12.84 5.00
CA LEU A 58 7.59 12.75 6.07
C LEU A 58 8.19 12.37 7.44
N ALA A 59 9.49 12.14 7.52
CA ALA A 59 10.16 11.72 8.76
C ALA A 59 9.96 12.72 9.92
N ASP A 60 9.93 14.02 9.62
CA ASP A 60 9.70 15.09 10.61
C ASP A 60 8.29 15.07 11.21
N THR A 61 7.32 14.40 10.56
CA THR A 61 5.97 14.23 11.13
C THR A 61 5.95 13.24 12.30
N GLY A 62 6.97 12.39 12.41
CA GLY A 62 7.04 11.30 13.40
C GLY A 62 5.97 10.22 13.20
N LYS A 63 5.20 10.24 12.11
CA LYS A 63 4.14 9.26 11.84
C LYS A 63 4.70 8.04 11.10
N PRO A 64 4.31 6.82 11.48
CA PRO A 64 4.61 5.63 10.69
C PRO A 64 4.01 5.72 9.29
N LEU A 65 4.73 5.17 8.32
CA LEU A 65 4.36 5.13 6.92
C LEU A 65 3.99 3.72 6.50
N LEU A 66 2.89 3.64 5.76
CA LEU A 66 2.37 2.42 5.17
C LEU A 66 2.65 2.39 3.66
N VAL A 67 3.21 1.28 3.18
CA VAL A 67 3.33 0.97 1.75
C VAL A 67 2.31 -0.08 1.33
N ASN A 68 1.69 0.13 0.17
CA ASN A 68 0.78 -0.81 -0.47
C ASN A 68 1.52 -1.61 -1.55
N CYS A 69 1.73 -2.90 -1.29
CA CYS A 69 2.41 -3.83 -2.19
C CYS A 69 1.37 -4.64 -2.98
N VAL A 70 1.11 -4.22 -4.22
CA VAL A 70 0.12 -4.85 -5.11
C VAL A 70 0.82 -5.41 -6.36
N GLU A 71 0.59 -6.68 -6.65
CA GLU A 71 1.10 -7.32 -7.87
C GLU A 71 0.48 -6.68 -9.12
N GLY A 72 1.33 -6.31 -10.09
CA GLY A 72 0.90 -5.59 -11.30
C GLY A 72 0.53 -4.12 -11.08
N GLY A 73 0.73 -3.59 -9.87
CA GLY A 73 0.59 -2.18 -9.56
C GLY A 73 1.76 -1.33 -10.05
N LYS A 74 1.67 -0.02 -9.77
CA LYS A 74 2.71 0.96 -10.08
C LYS A 74 3.87 0.95 -9.09
N THR A 75 3.59 0.63 -7.82
CA THR A 75 4.56 0.59 -6.75
C THR A 75 5.57 -0.54 -6.95
N PRO A 76 6.88 -0.25 -6.95
CA PRO A 76 7.90 -1.30 -6.98
C PRO A 76 7.73 -2.27 -5.81
N LEU A 77 7.79 -3.58 -6.10
CA LEU A 77 7.76 -4.61 -5.09
C LEU A 77 9.17 -4.80 -4.50
N CYS A 78 9.35 -4.34 -3.27
CA CYS A 78 10.61 -4.47 -2.54
C CYS A 78 10.55 -5.62 -1.52
N SER A 79 11.72 -6.14 -1.14
CA SER A 79 11.81 -7.07 -0.02
C SER A 79 11.47 -6.38 1.30
N LYS A 80 11.05 -7.15 2.32
CA LYS A 80 10.84 -6.62 3.68
C LYS A 80 12.05 -5.81 4.17
N GLN A 81 13.26 -6.35 3.99
CA GLN A 81 14.50 -5.69 4.42
C GLN A 81 14.67 -4.34 3.71
N ARG A 82 14.40 -4.30 2.41
CA ARG A 82 14.50 -3.09 1.62
C ARG A 82 13.47 -2.03 2.03
N LEU A 83 12.24 -2.44 2.34
CA LEU A 83 11.21 -1.52 2.84
C LEU A 83 11.60 -0.88 4.18
N ILE A 84 12.23 -1.66 5.08
CA ILE A 84 12.77 -1.16 6.34
C ILE A 84 13.88 -0.14 6.09
N GLU A 85 14.82 -0.44 5.19
CA GLU A 85 15.90 0.49 4.81
C GLU A 85 15.39 1.80 4.21
N LEU A 86 14.32 1.73 3.42
CA LEU A 86 13.67 2.91 2.86
C LEU A 86 12.95 3.75 3.93
N GLY A 87 12.62 3.17 5.09
CA GLY A 87 11.99 3.88 6.20
C GLY A 87 10.48 3.62 6.37
N TYR A 88 9.92 2.59 5.76
CA TYR A 88 8.53 2.17 6.01
C TYR A 88 8.40 1.32 7.28
N GLN A 89 7.28 1.47 7.99
CA GLN A 89 6.98 0.68 9.21
C GLN A 89 5.87 -0.35 8.97
N LEU A 90 4.99 -0.11 7.99
CA LEU A 90 3.90 -1.01 7.64
C LEU A 90 3.93 -1.33 6.14
N ALA A 91 3.67 -2.60 5.81
CA ALA A 91 3.45 -3.05 4.44
C ALA A 91 2.17 -3.88 4.39
N ILE A 92 1.31 -3.60 3.41
CA ILE A 92 0.10 -4.39 3.15
C ILE A 92 0.20 -5.11 1.81
N TYR A 93 -0.36 -6.31 1.75
CA TYR A 93 -0.42 -7.17 0.57
C TYR A 93 -1.88 -7.52 0.28
N PRO A 94 -2.70 -6.53 -0.13
CA PRO A 94 -4.15 -6.70 -0.14
C PRO A 94 -4.63 -7.69 -1.20
N ALA A 95 -3.81 -7.92 -2.25
CA ALA A 95 -4.22 -8.71 -3.40
C ALA A 95 -3.67 -10.13 -3.46
N THR A 96 -2.52 -10.38 -2.84
CA THR A 96 -1.76 -11.63 -2.99
C THR A 96 -2.61 -12.88 -2.77
N GLY A 97 -3.38 -12.94 -1.67
CA GLY A 97 -4.19 -14.10 -1.33
C GLY A 97 -5.35 -14.35 -2.30
N PHE A 98 -6.10 -13.31 -2.66
CA PHE A 98 -7.25 -13.48 -3.56
C PHE A 98 -6.79 -13.77 -4.99
N LEU A 99 -5.68 -13.19 -5.45
CA LEU A 99 -5.11 -13.46 -6.76
C LEU A 99 -4.64 -14.91 -6.86
N ALA A 100 -3.98 -15.44 -5.82
CA ALA A 100 -3.59 -16.84 -5.76
C ALA A 100 -4.81 -17.78 -5.84
N MET A 101 -5.87 -17.47 -5.08
CA MET A 101 -7.14 -18.20 -5.16
C MET A 101 -7.75 -18.12 -6.57
N GLY A 102 -7.78 -16.93 -7.17
CA GLY A 102 -8.30 -16.72 -8.52
C GLY A 102 -7.57 -17.55 -9.57
N GLN A 103 -6.24 -17.66 -9.48
CA GLN A 103 -5.43 -18.50 -10.35
C GLN A 103 -5.76 -20.00 -10.19
N ALA A 104 -5.91 -20.48 -8.94
CA ALA A 104 -6.29 -21.85 -8.66
C ALA A 104 -7.68 -22.17 -9.25
N LEU A 105 -8.67 -21.32 -9.01
CA LEU A 105 -10.02 -21.47 -9.56
C LEU A 105 -10.02 -21.43 -11.09
N THR A 106 -9.24 -20.54 -11.70
CA THR A 106 -9.10 -20.45 -13.16
C THR A 106 -8.58 -21.77 -13.74
N LYS A 107 -7.60 -22.40 -13.11
CA LYS A 107 -7.08 -23.71 -13.52
C LYS A 107 -8.16 -24.80 -13.45
N VAL A 108 -8.91 -24.86 -12.34
CA VAL A 108 -9.99 -25.84 -12.14
C VAL A 108 -11.04 -25.71 -13.23
N TYR A 109 -11.53 -24.49 -13.47
CA TYR A 109 -12.63 -24.26 -14.42
C TYR A 109 -12.18 -24.40 -15.87
N ARG A 110 -10.93 -24.08 -16.21
CA ARG A 110 -10.38 -24.37 -17.54
C ARG A 110 -10.37 -25.86 -17.82
N ASN A 111 -9.84 -26.67 -16.90
CA ASN A 111 -9.82 -28.13 -17.04
C ASN A 111 -11.23 -28.72 -17.17
N LEU A 112 -12.18 -28.22 -16.37
CA LEU A 112 -13.57 -28.64 -16.46
C LEU A 112 -14.18 -28.31 -17.83
N SER A 113 -13.92 -27.11 -18.35
CA SER A 113 -14.44 -26.66 -19.64
C SER A 113 -13.84 -27.40 -20.83
N GLU A 114 -12.54 -27.72 -20.79
CA GLU A 114 -11.81 -28.32 -21.92
C GLU A 114 -11.86 -29.85 -21.90
N ALA A 115 -11.75 -30.48 -20.72
CA ALA A 115 -11.60 -31.92 -20.57
C ALA A 115 -12.81 -32.60 -19.90
N GLY A 116 -13.80 -31.84 -19.41
CA GLY A 116 -14.97 -32.39 -18.71
C GLY A 116 -14.64 -33.02 -17.34
N GLN A 117 -13.44 -32.77 -16.80
CA GLN A 117 -12.98 -33.33 -15.53
C GLN A 117 -12.74 -32.20 -14.53
N GLY A 118 -13.28 -32.35 -13.31
CA GLY A 118 -12.90 -31.50 -12.18
C GLY A 118 -11.43 -31.67 -11.81
N ALA A 119 -10.84 -30.68 -11.14
CA ALA A 119 -9.42 -30.74 -10.78
C ALA A 119 -9.14 -31.83 -9.74
N ARG A 120 -8.06 -32.59 -9.97
CA ARG A 120 -7.16 -33.04 -8.89
C ARG A 120 -6.25 -31.90 -8.50
#